data_AF-A0A355UBX7-F1
#
_entry.id   AF-A0A355UBX7-F1
#
_cell.length_a   1.000
_cell.length_b   1.000
_cell.length_c   1.000
_cell.angle_alpha   90.00
_cell.angle_beta   90.00
_cell.angle_gamma   90.00
#
_symmetry.space_group_name_H-M   'P 1'
#
loop_
_entity.id
_entity.type
_entity.pdbx_description
1 polymer ?
#
loop_
_entity_poly.entity_id
_entity_poly.type
_entity_poly.pdbx_seq_one_letter_code
_entity_poly.pdbx_strand_id
1 'polypeptide(L)'
;MDDIRFGEYITEKRKTARITLRKMAEMIGISPAYLSDIEKSRRNPPDVGILGKISSILNLTEEERDKMFDLAGKDRNEVSPDLPEYIMKKPVVRAALRKASKQGATDDDWKKFIEKLDKE
;
A
#
# COMPACT_ATOMS: atom_id res chain seq x y z
N MET A 1 17.72 4.40 6.38
CA MET A 1 16.87 3.30 6.85
C MET A 1 16.42 2.59 5.58
N ASP A 2 16.79 1.33 5.43
CA ASP A 2 16.68 0.62 4.16
C ASP A 2 15.24 0.65 3.63
N ASP A 3 15.11 1.22 2.44
CA ASP A 3 13.85 1.47 1.77
C ASP A 3 13.46 0.20 1.01
N ILE A 4 12.93 -0.78 1.75
CA ILE A 4 12.50 -2.07 1.20
C ILE A 4 11.51 -1.84 0.06
N ARG A 5 11.69 -2.54 -1.08
CA ARG A 5 10.75 -2.45 -2.20
C ARG A 5 9.49 -3.27 -1.94
N PHE A 6 8.41 -2.96 -2.67
CA PHE A 6 7.16 -3.71 -2.56
C PHE A 6 7.37 -5.22 -2.74
N GLY A 7 8.10 -5.62 -3.79
CA GLY A 7 8.35 -7.03 -4.10
C GLY A 7 9.09 -7.79 -2.98
N GLU A 8 10.05 -7.13 -2.34
CA GLU A 8 10.82 -7.68 -1.22
C GLU A 8 9.92 -7.86 0.01
N TYR A 9 9.12 -6.84 0.33
CA TYR A 9 8.17 -6.89 1.44
C TYR A 9 7.15 -8.04 1.29
N ILE A 10 6.57 -8.21 0.08
CA ILE A 10 5.66 -9.32 -0.19
C ILE A 10 6.37 -10.67 -0.07
N THR A 11 7.61 -10.76 -0.55
CA THR A 11 8.42 -11.98 -0.42
C THR A 11 8.61 -12.37 1.05
N GLU A 12 8.95 -11.39 1.89
CA GLU A 12 9.12 -11.59 3.33
C GLU A 12 7.83 -12.05 4.00
N LYS A 13 6.71 -11.33 3.78
CA LYS A 13 5.42 -11.69 4.36
C LYS A 13 4.95 -13.07 3.93
N ARG A 14 5.09 -13.41 2.64
CA ARG A 14 4.74 -14.73 2.11
C ARG A 14 5.55 -15.84 2.77
N LYS A 15 6.87 -15.66 2.93
CA LYS A 15 7.74 -16.65 3.58
C LYS A 15 7.42 -16.81 5.06
N THR A 16 7.16 -15.71 5.77
CA THR A 16 6.74 -15.73 7.18
C THR A 16 5.42 -16.48 7.37
N ALA A 17 4.46 -16.26 6.46
CA ALA A 17 3.21 -17.02 6.41
C ALA A 17 3.38 -18.49 5.95
N ARG A 18 4.61 -18.91 5.61
CA ARG A 18 4.95 -20.25 5.09
C ARG A 18 4.17 -20.64 3.82
N ILE A 19 3.78 -19.65 3.01
CA ILE A 19 3.07 -19.87 1.76
C ILE A 19 4.08 -19.98 0.62
N THR A 20 3.95 -21.00 -0.24
CA THR A 20 4.82 -21.11 -1.42
C THR A 20 4.39 -20.11 -2.50
N LEU A 21 5.32 -19.68 -3.35
CA LEU A 21 5.03 -18.80 -4.48
C LEU A 21 3.87 -19.34 -5.35
N ARG A 22 3.92 -20.65 -5.68
CA ARG A 22 2.89 -21.30 -6.51
C ARG A 22 1.54 -21.29 -5.81
N LYS A 23 1.50 -21.58 -4.50
CA LYS A 23 0.24 -21.61 -3.75
C LYS A 23 -0.36 -20.21 -3.63
N MET A 24 0.44 -19.19 -3.36
CA MET A 24 -0.05 -17.83 -3.29
C MET A 24 -0.57 -17.33 -4.64
N ALA A 25 0.12 -17.63 -5.74
CA ALA A 25 -0.33 -17.28 -7.08
C ALA A 25 -1.69 -17.93 -7.42
N GLU A 26 -1.86 -19.21 -7.07
CA GLU A 26 -3.13 -19.93 -7.19
C GLU A 26 -4.25 -19.25 -6.37
N MET A 27 -3.99 -18.90 -5.10
CA MET A 27 -4.97 -18.26 -4.23
C MET A 27 -5.38 -16.86 -4.71
N ILE A 28 -4.46 -16.10 -5.31
CA ILE A 28 -4.76 -14.78 -5.91
C ILE A 28 -5.55 -14.94 -7.22
N GLY A 29 -5.29 -16.03 -7.96
CA GLY A 29 -5.81 -16.28 -9.30
C GLY A 29 -4.93 -15.70 -10.41
N ILE A 30 -3.61 -15.71 -10.24
CA ILE A 30 -2.62 -15.22 -11.22
C ILE A 30 -1.56 -16.29 -11.53
N SER A 31 -0.74 -16.07 -12.56
CA SER A 31 0.34 -16.99 -12.88
C SER A 31 1.49 -16.91 -11.85
N PRO A 32 2.15 -18.03 -11.51
CA PRO A 32 3.34 -18.01 -10.63
C PRO A 32 4.49 -17.15 -11.19
N ALA A 33 4.61 -17.06 -12.51
CA ALA A 33 5.59 -16.19 -13.17
C ALA A 33 5.30 -14.71 -12.90
N TYR A 34 4.03 -14.29 -13.01
CA TYR A 34 3.64 -12.91 -12.72
C TYR A 34 3.91 -12.54 -11.26
N LEU A 35 3.55 -13.41 -10.31
CA LEU A 35 3.89 -13.18 -8.89
C LEU A 35 5.41 -13.16 -8.66
N SER A 36 6.18 -14.03 -9.33
CA SER A 36 7.65 -13.98 -9.23
C SER A 36 8.24 -12.68 -9.75
N ASP A 37 7.69 -12.12 -10.83
CA ASP A 37 8.18 -10.86 -11.40
C ASP A 37 7.88 -9.69 -10.47
N ILE A 38 6.71 -9.70 -9.82
CA ILE A 38 6.35 -8.74 -8.77
C ILE A 38 7.33 -8.85 -7.59
N GLU A 39 7.52 -10.04 -7.03
CA GLU A 39 8.42 -10.27 -5.89
C GLU A 39 9.87 -9.88 -6.17
N LYS A 40 10.31 -9.98 -7.43
CA LYS A 40 11.65 -9.59 -7.88
C LYS A 40 11.73 -8.14 -8.36
N SER A 41 10.68 -7.34 -8.16
CA SER A 41 10.59 -5.95 -8.61
C SER A 41 10.85 -5.76 -10.12
N ARG A 42 10.55 -6.79 -10.95
CA ARG A 42 10.63 -6.73 -12.42
C ARG A 42 9.33 -6.22 -13.06
N ARG A 43 8.26 -6.17 -12.28
CA ARG A 43 6.99 -5.54 -12.62
C ARG A 43 6.56 -4.61 -11.50
N ASN A 44 5.81 -3.58 -11.88
CA ASN A 44 5.17 -2.71 -10.92
C ASN A 44 4.22 -3.51 -10.01
N PRO A 45 3.98 -3.02 -8.79
CA PRO A 45 2.94 -3.54 -7.91
C PRO A 45 1.61 -3.71 -8.66
N PRO A 46 0.79 -4.71 -8.32
CA PRO A 46 -0.48 -4.99 -9.00
C PRO A 46 -1.61 -4.07 -8.52
N ASP A 47 -2.75 -4.04 -9.21
CA ASP A 47 -3.86 -3.12 -8.88
C ASP A 47 -4.42 -3.31 -7.44
N VAL A 48 -5.23 -2.35 -6.99
CA VAL A 48 -5.83 -2.33 -5.64
C VAL A 48 -6.62 -3.62 -5.32
N GLY A 49 -7.23 -4.26 -6.33
CA GLY A 49 -7.98 -5.48 -6.15
C GLY A 49 -7.06 -6.68 -5.85
N ILE A 50 -5.97 -6.81 -6.59
CA ILE A 50 -4.95 -7.83 -6.31
C ILE A 50 -4.23 -7.54 -4.98
N LEU A 51 -3.91 -6.28 -4.68
CA LEU A 51 -3.34 -5.89 -3.40
C LEU A 51 -4.25 -6.27 -2.23
N GLY A 52 -5.57 -6.03 -2.35
CA GLY A 52 -6.55 -6.48 -1.37
C GLY A 52 -6.51 -7.99 -1.13
N LYS A 53 -6.48 -8.79 -2.21
CA LYS A 53 -6.33 -10.26 -2.10
C LYS A 53 -5.02 -10.66 -1.40
N ILE A 54 -3.90 -10.03 -1.76
CA ILE A 54 -2.60 -10.26 -1.13
C ILE A 54 -2.68 -10.02 0.38
N SER A 55 -3.24 -8.87 0.79
CA SER A 55 -3.42 -8.52 2.20
C SER A 55 -4.27 -9.57 2.94
N SER A 56 -5.39 -10.00 2.36
CA SER A 56 -6.25 -11.02 2.96
C SER A 56 -5.56 -12.40 3.05
N ILE A 57 -4.86 -12.84 1.99
CA ILE A 57 -4.19 -14.15 1.95
C ILE A 57 -3.05 -14.23 2.95
N LEU A 58 -2.30 -13.15 3.10
CA LEU A 58 -1.19 -13.05 4.04
C LEU A 58 -1.64 -12.73 5.46
N ASN A 59 -2.95 -12.48 5.67
CA ASN A 59 -3.53 -12.08 6.95
C ASN A 59 -2.77 -10.90 7.58
N LEU A 60 -2.50 -9.87 6.77
CA LEU A 60 -1.77 -8.69 7.21
C LEU A 60 -2.59 -7.92 8.25
N THR A 61 -1.91 -7.37 9.26
CA THR A 61 -2.51 -6.36 10.14
C THR A 61 -2.83 -5.09 9.37
N GLU A 62 -3.60 -4.18 9.97
CA GLU A 62 -3.90 -2.87 9.37
C GLU A 62 -2.62 -2.08 9.07
N GLU A 63 -1.68 -2.01 10.02
CA GLU A 63 -0.38 -1.36 9.82
C GLU A 63 0.44 -2.01 8.70
N GLU A 64 0.44 -3.34 8.60
CA GLU A 64 1.14 -4.07 7.55
C GLU A 64 0.48 -3.86 6.18
N ARG A 65 -0.84 -3.80 6.15
CA ARG A 65 -1.62 -3.50 4.96
C ARG A 65 -1.32 -2.08 4.47
N ASP A 66 -1.35 -1.09 5.35
CA ASP A 66 -1.11 0.30 4.97
C ASP A 66 0.32 0.48 4.47
N LYS A 67 1.29 -0.13 5.16
CA LYS A 67 2.68 -0.19 4.67
C LYS A 67 2.77 -0.83 3.28
N MET A 68 2.04 -1.92 3.02
CA MET A 68 2.01 -2.54 1.70
C MET A 68 1.48 -1.59 0.61
N PHE A 69 0.40 -0.84 0.90
CA PHE A 69 -0.16 0.14 -0.04
C PHE A 69 0.78 1.33 -0.26
N ASP A 70 1.45 1.81 0.78
CA ASP A 70 2.45 2.88 0.66
C ASP A 70 3.63 2.46 -0.21
N LEU A 71 4.17 1.25 0.00
CA LEU A 71 5.23 0.68 -0.84
C LEU A 71 4.76 0.52 -2.28
N ALA A 72 3.49 0.10 -2.49
CA ALA A 72 2.93 -0.04 -3.82
C ALA A 72 2.79 1.31 -4.54
N GLY A 73 2.34 2.36 -3.85
CA GLY A 73 2.26 3.71 -4.40
C GLY A 73 3.65 4.25 -4.74
N LYS A 74 4.60 4.10 -3.81
CA LYS A 74 5.98 4.54 -4.00
C LYS A 74 6.66 3.90 -5.20
N ASP A 75 6.59 2.58 -5.35
CA ASP A 75 7.19 1.87 -6.49
C ASP A 75 6.51 2.23 -7.83
N ARG A 76 5.28 2.73 -7.80
CA ARG A 76 4.56 3.26 -8.97
C ARG A 76 4.77 4.75 -9.22
N ASN A 77 5.43 5.46 -8.30
CA ASN A 77 5.50 6.92 -8.27
C ASN A 77 4.11 7.58 -8.25
N GLU A 78 3.20 7.01 -7.46
CA GLU A 78 1.81 7.43 -7.31
C GLU A 78 1.44 7.46 -5.81
N VAL A 79 0.26 8.02 -5.49
CA VAL A 79 -0.30 7.89 -4.13
C VAL A 79 -0.66 6.43 -3.83
N SER A 80 -0.69 6.06 -2.54
CA SER A 80 -1.05 4.71 -2.07
C SER A 80 -2.35 4.25 -2.74
N PRO A 81 -2.39 3.08 -3.42
CA PRO A 81 -3.48 2.72 -4.35
C PRO A 81 -4.89 2.62 -3.77
N ASP A 82 -5.05 2.58 -2.45
CA ASP A 82 -6.33 2.54 -1.76
C ASP A 82 -6.90 3.93 -1.41
N LEU A 83 -6.10 4.99 -1.47
CA LEU A 83 -6.52 6.37 -1.17
C LEU A 83 -7.29 7.10 -2.28
N PRO A 84 -7.01 6.91 -3.60
CA PRO A 84 -7.62 7.71 -4.65
C PRO A 84 -9.15 7.75 -4.61
N GLU A 85 -9.80 6.61 -4.36
CA GLU A 85 -11.26 6.54 -4.34
C GLU A 85 -11.85 7.43 -3.25
N TYR A 86 -11.29 7.38 -2.04
CA TYR A 86 -11.70 8.20 -0.91
C TYR A 86 -11.48 9.70 -1.18
N ILE A 87 -10.28 10.05 -1.68
CA ILE A 87 -9.91 11.44 -2.02
C ILE A 87 -10.86 11.99 -3.11
N MET A 88 -11.21 11.17 -4.10
CA MET A 88 -12.10 11.56 -5.21
C MET A 88 -13.57 11.64 -4.80
N LYS A 89 -14.03 10.84 -3.84
CA LYS A 89 -15.40 10.91 -3.33
C LYS A 89 -15.68 12.15 -2.48
N LYS A 90 -14.67 12.75 -1.84
CA LYS A 90 -14.85 13.86 -0.89
C LYS A 90 -14.18 15.17 -1.38
N PRO A 91 -14.95 16.12 -1.96
CA PRO A 91 -14.40 17.41 -2.39
C PRO A 91 -13.64 18.18 -1.31
N VAL A 92 -14.10 18.09 -0.06
CA VAL A 92 -13.45 18.74 1.10
C VAL A 92 -12.03 18.22 1.35
N VAL A 93 -11.78 16.92 1.15
CA VAL A 93 -10.45 16.32 1.31
C VAL A 93 -9.49 16.89 0.28
N ARG A 94 -9.92 17.00 -0.99
CA ARG A 94 -9.12 17.63 -2.05
C ARG A 94 -8.83 19.10 -1.77
N ALA A 95 -9.82 19.84 -1.27
CA ALA A 95 -9.64 21.24 -0.89
C ALA A 95 -8.63 21.38 0.27
N ALA A 96 -8.70 20.51 1.27
CA ALA A 96 -7.76 20.47 2.38
C ALA A 96 -6.34 20.16 1.93
N LEU A 97 -6.13 19.11 1.12
CA LEU A 97 -4.81 18.74 0.57
C LEU A 97 -4.19 19.89 -0.26
N ARG A 98 -4.97 20.55 -1.12
CA ARG A 98 -4.50 21.72 -1.89
C ARG A 98 -4.15 22.90 -0.98
N LYS A 99 -4.97 23.17 0.03
CA LYS A 99 -4.70 24.26 0.99
C LYS A 99 -3.44 23.99 1.80
N ALA A 100 -3.29 22.77 2.31
CA ALA A 100 -2.11 22.35 3.06
C ALA A 100 -0.84 22.47 2.20
N SER A 101 -0.88 22.00 0.95
CA SER A 101 0.22 22.16 0.00
C SER A 101 0.56 23.63 -0.27
N LYS A 102 -0.44 24.48 -0.51
CA LYS A 102 -0.24 25.92 -0.75
C LYS A 102 0.37 26.66 0.46
N GLN A 103 0.01 26.24 1.67
CA GLN A 103 0.48 26.87 2.91
C GLN A 103 1.78 26.26 3.45
N GLY A 104 2.32 25.23 2.79
CA GLY A 104 3.52 24.54 3.27
C GLY A 104 3.31 23.84 4.62
N ALA A 105 2.15 23.21 4.82
CA ALA A 105 1.86 22.46 6.04
C ALA A 105 2.97 21.44 6.33
N THR A 106 3.49 21.47 7.56
CA THR A 106 4.59 20.62 8.00
C THR A 106 4.10 19.26 8.46
N ASP A 107 5.00 18.29 8.60
CA ASP A 107 4.68 16.98 9.18
C ASP A 107 4.05 17.12 10.58
N ASP A 108 4.48 18.10 11.36
CA ASP A 108 3.93 18.35 12.70
C ASP A 108 2.51 18.92 12.66
N ASP A 109 2.15 19.69 11.63
CA ASP A 109 0.77 20.14 11.42
C ASP A 109 -0.15 18.95 11.10
N TRP A 110 0.33 17.99 10.30
CA TRP A 110 -0.41 16.77 9.98
C TRP A 110 -0.52 15.82 11.17
N LYS A 111 0.54 15.63 11.96
CA LYS A 111 0.49 14.83 13.19
C LYS A 111 -0.58 15.38 14.15
N LYS A 112 -0.61 16.69 14.37
CA LYS A 112 -1.65 17.34 15.20
C LYS A 112 -3.05 17.11 14.64
N PHE A 113 -3.21 17.10 13.32
CA PHE A 113 -4.50 16.80 12.69
C PHE A 113 -4.92 15.34 12.92
N ILE A 114 -4.01 14.39 12.74
CA ILE A 114 -4.27 12.95 12.98
C ILE A 114 -4.61 12.71 14.45
N GLU A 115 -3.81 13.22 15.38
CA GLU A 115 -4.08 13.10 16.83
C GLU A 115 -5.43 13.67 17.24
N LYS A 116 -5.93 14.69 16.52
CA LYS A 116 -7.26 15.24 16.77
C LYS A 116 -8.35 14.26 16.36
N LEU A 117 -8.16 13.52 15.26
CA LEU A 117 -9.10 12.51 14.78
C LEU A 117 -9.15 11.27 15.69
N ASP A 118 -8.02 10.88 16.28
CA ASP A 118 -7.95 9.71 17.19
C ASP A 118 -8.58 9.96 18.57
N LYS A 119 -8.79 11.24 18.93
CA LYS A 119 -9.35 11.66 20.23
C LYS A 119 -10.87 11.94 20.17
N GLU A 120 -11.47 11.84 18.98
CA GLU A 120 -12.92 11.93 18.77
C GLU A 120 -13.54 10.52 18.73
#